data_AF-A0A7W2QC17-F1
#
_entry.id   AF-A0A7W2QC17-F1
#
_cell.length_a   1.000
_cell.length_b   1.000
_cell.length_c   1.000
_cell.angle_alpha   90.00
_cell.angle_beta   90.00
_cell.angle_gamma   90.00
#
_symmetry.space_group_name_H-M   'P 1'
#
loop_
_entity.id
_entity.type
_entity.pdbx_description
1 polymer ?
#
loop_
_entity_poly.entity_id
_entity_poly.type
_entity_poly.pdbx_seq_one_letter_code
_entity_poly.pdbx_strand_id
1 'polypeptide(L)'
;MSGLKPVAIWLVVLAIAVGCVALVYSNGYDQGFALAKAQGDADLGKAKTDHEAEKRRLAESATDELKKAADELIASHAYGNQLAADLVAKRDELRTVTEKLNGDIKRVTTLYRRALDAQPEALPPALFTVGFVRVWNSALFGTATTATVAVPSSGSTTSGADAAPSGSTAPDDLIAGVTSADLLANQIRNGEGYADCRAQLTKLIKWNTPNGRN
;
A
#
# COMPACT_ATOMS: atom_id res chain seq x y z
N MET A 1 80.50 -42.54 -76.13
CA MET A 1 79.54 -42.72 -75.01
C MET A 1 80.13 -42.10 -73.74
N SER A 2 80.06 -40.78 -73.55
CA SER A 2 80.60 -40.12 -72.33
C SER A 2 79.78 -38.92 -71.80
N GLY A 3 78.63 -38.59 -72.41
CA GLY A 3 77.74 -37.52 -71.93
C GLY A 3 76.66 -37.96 -70.93
N LEU A 4 76.45 -39.27 -70.73
CA LEU A 4 75.34 -39.79 -69.92
C LEU A 4 75.59 -39.70 -68.41
N LYS A 5 76.86 -39.78 -67.98
CA LYS A 5 77.27 -39.75 -66.56
C LYS A 5 76.98 -38.42 -65.86
N PRO A 6 77.32 -37.24 -66.43
CA PRO A 6 77.01 -35.96 -65.76
C PRO A 6 75.51 -35.68 -65.69
N VAL A 7 74.74 -36.04 -66.72
CA VAL A 7 73.28 -35.83 -66.74
C VAL A 7 72.58 -36.69 -65.68
N ALA A 8 72.98 -37.94 -65.51
CA ALA A 8 72.45 -38.81 -64.46
C ALA A 8 72.76 -38.27 -63.05
N ILE A 9 73.95 -37.72 -62.83
CA ILE A 9 74.32 -37.08 -61.55
C ILE A 9 73.44 -35.85 -61.28
N TRP A 10 73.23 -34.98 -62.28
CA TRP A 10 72.37 -33.80 -62.13
C TRP A 10 70.91 -34.17 -61.86
N LEU A 11 70.37 -35.22 -62.48
CA LEU A 11 69.01 -35.70 -62.20
C LEU A 11 68.86 -36.25 -60.77
N VAL A 12 69.88 -36.96 -60.26
CA VAL A 12 69.89 -37.42 -58.87
C VAL A 12 69.93 -36.25 -57.90
N VAL A 13 70.76 -35.24 -58.15
CA VAL A 13 70.82 -34.02 -57.33
C VAL A 13 69.48 -33.28 -57.34
N LEU A 14 68.82 -33.15 -58.50
CA LEU A 14 67.50 -32.53 -58.62
C LEU A 14 66.42 -33.32 -57.85
N ALA A 15 66.43 -34.66 -57.96
CA ALA A 15 65.49 -35.52 -57.25
C ALA A 15 65.66 -35.42 -55.72
N ILE A 16 66.90 -35.34 -55.24
CA ILE A 16 67.19 -35.11 -53.82
C ILE A 16 66.70 -33.71 -53.39
N ALA A 17 66.98 -32.66 -54.17
CA ALA A 17 66.54 -31.32 -53.85
C ALA A 17 65.01 -31.19 -53.79
N VAL A 18 64.30 -31.76 -54.76
CA VAL A 18 62.82 -31.79 -54.78
C VAL A 18 62.27 -32.63 -53.62
N GLY A 19 62.90 -33.77 -53.32
CA GLY A 19 62.54 -34.60 -52.17
C GLY A 19 62.72 -33.86 -50.83
N CYS A 20 63.81 -33.13 -50.65
CA CYS A 20 64.05 -32.31 -49.47
C CYS A 20 63.01 -31.18 -49.33
N VAL A 21 62.66 -30.50 -50.41
CA VAL A 21 61.64 -29.44 -50.39
C VAL A 21 60.25 -30.02 -50.05
N ALA A 22 59.90 -31.17 -50.63
CA ALA A 22 58.63 -31.84 -50.34
C ALA A 22 58.54 -32.29 -48.86
N LEU A 23 59.63 -32.82 -48.29
CA LEU A 23 59.69 -33.24 -46.89
C LEU A 23 59.63 -32.05 -45.91
N VAL A 24 60.29 -30.95 -46.23
CA VAL A 24 60.22 -29.71 -45.42
C VAL A 24 58.81 -29.13 -45.47
N TYR A 25 58.16 -29.14 -46.63
CA TYR A 25 56.79 -28.65 -46.78
C TYR A 25 55.77 -29.53 -46.05
N SER A 26 55.87 -30.87 -46.15
CA SER A 26 54.97 -31.78 -45.43
C SER A 26 55.14 -31.68 -43.92
N ASN A 27 56.38 -31.67 -43.42
CA ASN A 27 56.64 -31.53 -41.99
C ASN A 27 56.21 -30.16 -41.45
N GLY A 28 56.41 -29.09 -42.23
CA GLY A 28 55.95 -27.75 -41.85
C GLY A 28 54.43 -27.64 -41.84
N TYR A 29 53.74 -28.27 -42.78
CA TYR A 29 52.28 -28.30 -42.84
C TYR A 29 51.69 -29.07 -41.65
N ASP A 30 52.19 -30.27 -41.36
CA ASP A 30 51.68 -31.09 -40.25
C ASP A 30 51.96 -30.45 -38.88
N GLN A 31 53.14 -29.84 -38.70
CA GLN A 31 53.47 -29.10 -37.47
C GLN A 31 52.60 -27.83 -37.34
N GLY A 32 52.41 -27.08 -38.42
CA GLY A 32 51.55 -25.91 -38.43
C GLY A 32 50.09 -26.24 -38.15
N PHE A 33 49.57 -27.32 -38.76
CA PHE A 33 48.22 -27.81 -38.51
C PHE A 33 48.04 -28.32 -37.07
N ALA A 34 49.00 -29.09 -36.56
CA ALA A 34 48.96 -29.57 -35.17
C ALA A 34 49.01 -28.42 -34.16
N LEU A 35 49.85 -27.41 -34.40
CA LEU A 35 49.93 -26.22 -33.55
C LEU A 35 48.63 -25.39 -33.61
N ALA A 36 48.11 -25.14 -34.81
CA ALA A 36 46.86 -24.40 -34.99
C ALA A 36 45.67 -25.14 -34.34
N LYS A 37 45.64 -26.48 -34.45
CA LYS A 37 44.63 -27.30 -33.80
C LYS A 37 44.75 -27.25 -32.28
N ALA A 38 45.96 -27.39 -31.73
CA ALA A 38 46.18 -27.32 -30.29
C ALA A 38 45.79 -25.94 -29.72
N GLN A 39 46.15 -24.86 -30.41
CA GLN A 39 45.76 -23.50 -30.03
C GLN A 39 44.25 -23.30 -30.11
N GLY A 40 43.60 -23.76 -31.19
CA GLY A 40 42.15 -23.68 -31.35
C GLY A 40 41.39 -24.49 -30.29
N ASP A 41 41.85 -25.70 -29.97
CA ASP A 41 41.26 -26.54 -28.92
C ASP A 41 41.45 -25.90 -27.53
N ALA A 42 42.59 -25.24 -27.27
CA ALA A 42 42.85 -24.48 -26.05
C ALA A 42 41.97 -23.23 -25.92
N ASP A 43 41.86 -22.42 -26.99
CA ASP A 43 41.02 -21.22 -27.02
C ASP A 43 39.54 -21.56 -26.88
N LEU A 44 39.09 -22.66 -27.50
CA LEU A 44 37.73 -23.18 -27.37
C LEU A 44 37.45 -23.70 -25.95
N GLY A 45 38.43 -24.37 -25.33
CA GLY A 45 38.36 -24.77 -23.92
C GLY A 45 38.17 -23.57 -23.00
N LYS A 46 38.98 -22.52 -23.18
CA LYS A 46 38.90 -21.27 -22.41
C LYS A 46 37.57 -20.54 -22.63
N ALA A 47 37.11 -20.44 -23.88
CA ALA A 47 35.83 -19.80 -24.19
C ALA A 47 34.65 -20.53 -23.53
N LYS A 48 34.68 -21.86 -23.46
CA LYS A 48 33.66 -22.64 -22.74
C LYS A 48 33.67 -22.37 -21.25
N THR A 49 34.84 -22.37 -20.60
CA THR A 49 34.93 -22.11 -19.16
C THR A 49 34.50 -20.70 -18.80
N ASP A 50 34.90 -19.71 -19.60
CA ASP A 50 34.53 -18.31 -19.38
C ASP A 50 33.01 -18.12 -19.52
N HIS A 51 32.41 -18.75 -20.53
CA HIS A 51 30.97 -18.71 -20.74
C HIS A 51 30.17 -19.46 -19.66
N GLU A 52 30.66 -20.59 -19.16
CA GLU A 52 30.06 -21.28 -18.01
C GLU A 52 30.13 -20.43 -16.74
N ALA A 53 31.27 -19.77 -16.49
CA ALA A 53 31.45 -18.86 -15.37
C ALA A 53 30.51 -17.64 -15.48
N GLU A 54 30.36 -17.06 -16.67
CA GLU A 54 29.44 -15.95 -16.91
C GLU A 54 27.99 -16.36 -16.68
N LYS A 55 27.57 -17.51 -17.24
CA LYS A 55 26.23 -18.06 -17.00
C LYS A 55 25.96 -18.30 -15.52
N ARG A 56 26.94 -18.83 -14.80
CA ARG A 56 26.82 -19.06 -13.36
C ARG A 56 26.66 -17.74 -12.61
N ARG A 57 27.47 -16.73 -12.93
CA ARG A 57 27.37 -15.40 -12.32
C ARG A 57 26.01 -14.76 -12.57
N LEU A 58 25.49 -14.86 -13.79
CA LEU A 58 24.15 -14.35 -14.14
C LEU A 58 23.04 -15.09 -13.39
N ALA A 59 23.16 -16.42 -13.25
CA ALA A 59 22.21 -17.21 -12.47
C ALA A 59 22.26 -16.83 -10.98
N GLU A 60 23.46 -16.70 -10.40
CA GLU A 60 23.64 -16.29 -9.01
C GLU A 60 23.07 -14.90 -8.75
N SER A 61 23.37 -13.90 -9.60
CA SER A 61 22.81 -12.56 -9.48
C SER A 61 21.28 -12.55 -9.60
N ALA A 62 20.73 -13.31 -10.54
CA ALA A 62 19.28 -13.43 -10.69
C ALA A 62 18.63 -14.07 -9.45
N THR A 63 19.26 -15.09 -8.85
CA THR A 63 18.74 -15.70 -7.62
C THR A 63 18.79 -14.76 -6.44
N ASP A 64 19.83 -13.93 -6.32
CA ASP A 64 19.96 -12.97 -5.22
C ASP A 64 18.99 -11.80 -5.36
N GLU A 65 18.76 -11.31 -6.59
CA GLU A 65 17.72 -10.32 -6.89
C GLU A 65 16.32 -10.88 -6.57
N LEU A 66 16.03 -12.12 -6.95
CA LEU A 66 14.76 -12.77 -6.66
C LEU A 66 14.55 -12.96 -5.15
N LYS A 67 15.58 -13.38 -4.40
CA LYS A 67 15.50 -13.47 -2.93
C LYS A 67 15.23 -12.12 -2.31
N LYS A 68 15.95 -11.07 -2.73
CA LYS A 68 15.75 -9.72 -2.22
C LYS A 68 14.33 -9.21 -2.49
N ALA A 69 13.82 -9.43 -3.70
CA ALA A 69 12.45 -9.07 -4.06
C ALA A 69 11.42 -9.88 -3.25
N ALA A 70 11.67 -11.17 -2.99
CA ALA A 70 10.82 -12.00 -2.16
C ALA A 70 10.82 -11.53 -0.69
N ASP A 71 11.99 -11.21 -0.13
CA ASP A 71 12.12 -10.69 1.23
C ASP A 71 11.42 -9.33 1.39
N GLU A 72 11.56 -8.43 0.41
CA GLU A 72 10.86 -7.15 0.38
C GLU A 72 9.34 -7.34 0.30
N LEU A 73 8.87 -8.29 -0.52
CA LEU A 73 7.45 -8.62 -0.61
C LEU A 73 6.93 -9.17 0.73
N ILE A 74 7.64 -10.11 1.36
CA ILE A 74 7.27 -10.67 2.66
C ILE A 74 7.21 -9.58 3.73
N ALA A 75 8.21 -8.70 3.78
CA ALA A 75 8.24 -7.57 4.71
C ALA A 75 7.06 -6.62 4.49
N SER A 76 6.72 -6.31 3.23
CA SER A 76 5.57 -5.45 2.89
C SER A 76 4.24 -6.09 3.32
N HIS A 77 4.08 -7.40 3.12
CA HIS A 77 2.90 -8.14 3.56
C HIS A 77 2.78 -8.18 5.08
N ALA A 78 3.88 -8.45 5.78
CA ALA A 78 3.90 -8.45 7.25
C ALA A 78 3.52 -7.07 7.81
N TYR A 79 4.08 -6.00 7.23
CA TYR A 79 3.75 -4.63 7.59
C TYR A 79 2.28 -4.29 7.33
N GLY A 80 1.73 -4.70 6.19
CA GLY A 80 0.32 -4.50 5.85
C GLY A 80 -0.61 -5.23 6.81
N ASN A 81 -0.30 -6.48 7.14
CA ASN A 81 -1.06 -7.27 8.12
C ASN A 81 -1.05 -6.63 9.51
N GLN A 82 0.10 -6.13 9.96
CA GLN A 82 0.21 -5.40 11.23
C GLN A 82 -0.66 -4.14 11.22
N LEU A 83 -0.60 -3.36 10.15
CA LEU A 83 -1.37 -2.14 10.00
C LEU A 83 -2.89 -2.40 10.01
N ALA A 84 -3.32 -3.48 9.37
CA ALA A 84 -4.70 -3.94 9.36
C ALA A 84 -5.16 -4.38 10.76
N ALA A 85 -4.34 -5.16 11.48
CA ALA A 85 -4.62 -5.57 12.85
C ALA A 85 -4.78 -4.37 13.80
N ASP A 86 -3.87 -3.39 13.72
CA ASP A 86 -3.97 -2.17 14.50
C ASP A 86 -5.26 -1.37 14.20
N LEU A 87 -5.70 -1.37 12.95
CA LEU A 87 -6.91 -0.66 12.52
C LEU A 87 -8.16 -1.34 13.10
N VAL A 88 -8.21 -2.67 13.11
CA VAL A 88 -9.27 -3.43 13.78
C VAL A 88 -9.28 -3.12 15.28
N ALA A 89 -8.12 -3.19 15.94
CA ALA A 89 -8.01 -2.87 17.37
C ALA A 89 -8.49 -1.44 17.70
N LYS A 90 -8.18 -0.46 16.84
CA LYS A 90 -8.65 0.91 17.00
C LYS A 90 -10.16 1.05 16.81
N ARG A 91 -10.76 0.29 15.90
CA ARG A 91 -12.23 0.26 15.74
C ARG A 91 -12.92 -0.31 16.97
N ASP A 92 -12.37 -1.38 17.54
CA ASP A 92 -12.92 -2.00 18.76
C ASP A 92 -12.82 -1.06 19.97
N GLU A 93 -11.70 -0.34 20.10
CA GLU A 93 -11.54 0.73 21.10
C GLU A 93 -12.61 1.82 20.93
N LEU A 94 -12.82 2.31 19.70
CA LEU A 94 -13.83 3.33 19.42
C LEU A 94 -15.25 2.85 19.72
N ARG A 95 -15.58 1.61 19.36
CA ARG A 95 -16.88 1.01 19.69
C ARG A 95 -17.09 0.93 21.20
N THR A 96 -16.08 0.49 21.95
CA THR A 96 -16.16 0.40 23.42
C THR A 96 -16.40 1.78 24.04
N VAL A 97 -15.72 2.82 23.52
CA VAL A 97 -15.93 4.21 23.96
C VAL A 97 -17.36 4.68 23.62
N THR A 98 -17.84 4.41 22.41
CA THR A 98 -19.22 4.72 22.00
C THR A 98 -20.25 4.05 22.90
N GLU A 99 -20.10 2.75 23.20
CA GLU A 99 -21.04 2.01 24.05
C GLU A 99 -21.07 2.59 25.46
N LYS A 100 -19.91 2.88 26.04
CA LYS A 100 -19.81 3.55 27.34
C LYS A 100 -20.50 4.91 27.34
N LEU A 101 -20.21 5.75 26.33
CA LEU A 101 -20.80 7.08 26.23
C LEU A 101 -22.32 7.02 26.04
N ASN A 102 -22.83 6.10 25.23
CA ASN A 102 -24.28 5.88 25.08
C ASN A 102 -24.94 5.46 26.40
N GLY A 103 -24.29 4.58 27.17
CA GLY A 103 -24.77 4.22 28.51
C GLY A 103 -24.82 5.40 29.48
N ASP A 104 -23.85 6.31 29.37
CA ASP A 104 -23.78 7.53 30.17
C ASP A 104 -24.84 8.58 29.83
N ILE A 105 -25.39 8.58 28.60
CA ILE A 105 -26.42 9.56 28.18
C ILE A 105 -27.57 9.57 29.18
N LYS A 106 -28.17 8.41 29.47
CA LYS A 106 -29.32 8.33 30.38
C LYS A 106 -28.98 8.86 31.77
N ARG A 107 -27.75 8.62 32.24
CA ARG A 107 -27.28 9.09 33.55
C ARG A 107 -27.19 10.62 33.60
N VAL A 108 -26.71 11.26 32.53
CA VAL A 108 -26.48 12.72 32.49
C VAL A 108 -27.70 13.53 32.03
N THR A 109 -28.71 12.91 31.42
CA THR A 109 -29.90 13.60 30.92
C THR A 109 -31.15 13.42 31.78
N THR A 110 -31.08 12.69 32.90
CA THR A 110 -32.27 12.40 33.74
C THR A 110 -32.29 13.15 35.06
N LEU A 111 -31.16 13.25 35.75
CA LEU A 111 -31.07 13.85 37.08
C LEU A 111 -29.98 14.92 37.14
N TYR A 112 -30.22 15.98 37.91
CA TYR A 112 -29.22 17.00 38.25
C TYR A 112 -29.25 17.29 39.75
N ARG A 113 -28.16 17.85 40.28
CA ARG A 113 -28.09 18.37 41.65
C ARG A 113 -27.73 19.85 41.57
N ARG A 114 -28.40 20.71 42.36
CA ARG A 114 -28.16 22.17 42.39
C ARG A 114 -26.88 22.54 43.14
N ALA A 115 -26.49 21.73 44.11
CA ALA A 115 -25.27 21.83 44.90
C ALA A 115 -24.74 20.42 45.19
N LEU A 116 -23.47 20.30 45.59
CA LEU A 116 -22.81 19.00 45.75
C LEU A 116 -23.43 18.14 46.87
N ASP A 117 -24.02 18.80 47.87
CA ASP A 117 -24.71 18.24 49.04
C ASP A 117 -26.24 18.12 48.86
N ALA A 118 -26.82 18.72 47.81
CA ALA A 118 -28.25 18.66 47.54
C ALA A 118 -28.69 17.33 46.94
N GLN A 119 -29.93 16.87 47.20
CA GLN A 119 -30.49 15.65 46.61
C GLN A 119 -30.66 15.77 45.08
N PRO A 120 -30.63 14.64 44.32
CA PRO A 120 -30.91 14.67 42.88
C PRO A 120 -32.36 15.08 42.61
N GLU A 121 -32.54 15.98 41.66
CA GLU A 121 -33.82 16.40 41.12
C GLU A 121 -33.91 16.01 39.64
N ALA A 122 -35.13 15.87 39.11
CA ALA A 122 -35.34 15.60 37.69
C ALA A 122 -34.81 16.78 36.85
N LEU A 123 -34.04 16.48 35.81
CA LEU A 123 -33.50 17.51 34.91
C LEU A 123 -34.67 18.19 34.15
N PRO A 124 -34.78 19.52 34.17
CA PRO A 124 -35.76 20.22 33.35
C PRO A 124 -35.59 19.89 31.87
N PRO A 125 -36.69 19.72 31.10
CA PRO A 125 -36.60 19.39 29.68
C PRO A 125 -35.90 20.52 28.92
N ALA A 126 -34.84 20.20 28.18
CA ALA A 126 -34.25 21.12 27.23
C ALA A 126 -35.14 21.22 26.00
N LEU A 127 -35.54 22.44 25.64
CA LEU A 127 -36.40 22.71 24.49
C LEU A 127 -35.55 23.28 23.36
N PHE A 128 -35.51 22.57 22.22
CA PHE A 128 -34.81 23.00 21.01
C PHE A 128 -35.83 23.41 19.95
N THR A 129 -35.59 24.54 19.30
CA THR A 129 -36.47 25.07 18.26
C THR A 129 -36.14 24.47 16.89
N VAL A 130 -37.07 24.57 15.93
CA VAL A 130 -36.87 24.17 14.54
C VAL A 130 -35.70 24.93 13.91
N GLY A 131 -35.54 26.22 14.23
CA GLY A 131 -34.41 27.05 13.79
C GLY A 131 -33.07 26.56 14.31
N PHE A 132 -33.01 26.12 15.57
CA PHE A 132 -31.81 25.48 16.13
C PHE A 132 -31.43 24.22 15.33
N VAL A 133 -32.38 23.33 15.10
CA VAL A 133 -32.15 22.07 14.36
C VAL A 133 -31.73 22.36 12.90
N ARG A 134 -32.31 23.37 12.27
CA ARG A 134 -31.94 23.83 10.92
C ARG A 134 -30.48 24.27 10.85
N VAL A 135 -30.04 25.11 11.78
CA VAL A 135 -28.63 25.57 11.85
C VAL A 135 -27.69 24.40 12.17
N TRP A 136 -28.08 23.53 13.11
CA TRP A 136 -27.32 22.34 13.46
C TRP A 136 -27.10 21.41 12.26
N ASN A 137 -28.15 21.09 11.51
CA ASN A 137 -28.05 20.26 10.31
C ASN A 137 -27.23 20.95 9.21
N SER A 138 -27.35 22.28 9.07
CA SER A 138 -26.53 23.05 8.12
C SER A 138 -25.04 22.95 8.45
N ALA A 139 -24.69 22.95 9.75
CA ALA A 139 -23.32 22.79 10.21
C ALA A 139 -22.78 21.37 9.97
N LEU A 140 -23.61 20.33 10.12
CA LEU A 140 -23.20 18.93 9.93
C LEU A 140 -23.06 18.51 8.46
N PHE A 141 -23.98 18.95 7.60
CA PHE A 141 -24.09 18.44 6.22
C PHE A 141 -23.78 19.49 5.15
N GLY A 142 -23.47 20.73 5.55
CA GLY A 142 -23.33 21.86 4.65
C GLY A 142 -24.67 22.39 4.14
N THR A 143 -24.66 23.62 3.63
CA THR A 143 -25.86 24.36 3.20
C THR A 143 -26.50 23.83 1.91
N ALA A 144 -25.84 22.92 1.19
CA ALA A 144 -26.38 22.31 -0.03
C ALA A 144 -27.30 21.10 0.25
N THR A 145 -27.17 20.47 1.43
CA THR A 145 -27.84 19.20 1.77
C THR A 145 -29.08 19.40 2.66
N THR A 146 -29.26 20.60 3.22
CA THR A 146 -30.29 20.90 4.22
C THR A 146 -31.71 21.01 3.70
N ALA A 147 -31.93 20.98 2.38
CA ALA A 147 -33.27 20.95 1.81
C ALA A 147 -34.00 19.61 2.02
N THR A 148 -33.30 18.54 2.43
CA THR A 148 -33.85 17.16 2.38
C THR A 148 -33.65 16.30 3.63
N VAL A 149 -32.95 16.77 4.66
CA VAL A 149 -32.83 16.00 5.92
C VAL A 149 -34.09 16.21 6.74
N ALA A 150 -35.06 15.31 6.53
CA ALA A 150 -36.33 15.28 7.24
C ALA A 150 -36.11 15.36 8.75
N VAL A 151 -36.67 16.40 9.36
CA VAL A 151 -36.92 16.45 10.80
C VAL A 151 -37.77 15.21 11.12
N PRO A 152 -37.38 14.33 12.07
CA PRO A 152 -38.27 13.29 12.53
C PRO A 152 -39.55 13.97 13.03
N SER A 153 -40.66 13.70 12.36
CA SER A 153 -41.97 14.20 12.77
C SER A 153 -42.17 13.84 14.23
N SER A 154 -42.46 14.84 15.05
CA SER A 154 -42.67 14.70 16.49
C SER A 154 -43.62 13.54 16.75
N GLY A 155 -43.10 12.48 17.37
CA GLY A 155 -43.92 11.43 17.92
C GLY A 155 -44.79 12.05 19.01
N SER A 156 -46.08 12.17 18.72
CA SER A 156 -47.21 12.47 19.61
C SER A 156 -46.86 12.62 21.10
N THR A 157 -46.37 13.79 21.51
CA THR A 157 -46.44 14.24 22.89
C THR A 157 -47.51 15.32 22.98
N THR A 158 -48.53 15.00 23.76
CA THR A 158 -49.71 15.81 24.06
C THR A 158 -49.28 17.21 24.51
N SER A 159 -49.27 18.16 23.58
CA SER A 159 -49.08 19.57 23.90
C SER A 159 -50.40 20.08 24.48
N GLY A 160 -50.40 20.40 25.77
CA GLY A 160 -51.49 21.07 26.44
C GLY A 160 -51.84 22.36 25.70
N ALA A 161 -53.14 22.59 25.54
CA ALA A 161 -53.70 23.81 25.00
C ALA A 161 -53.26 25.01 25.84
N ASP A 162 -52.66 26.02 25.19
CA ASP A 162 -53.04 27.44 25.28
C ASP A 162 -51.92 28.33 24.72
N ALA A 163 -52.06 28.73 23.44
CA ALA A 163 -51.59 30.01 22.91
C ALA A 163 -52.19 30.22 21.51
N ALA A 164 -53.06 31.22 21.37
CA ALA A 164 -53.56 31.68 20.08
C ALA A 164 -52.41 32.32 19.25
N PRO A 165 -52.40 32.17 17.90
CA PRO A 165 -51.31 32.66 17.08
C PRO A 165 -51.45 34.17 16.92
N SER A 166 -50.50 34.94 17.45
CA SER A 166 -50.38 36.35 17.14
C SER A 166 -48.95 36.66 16.74
N GLY A 167 -48.80 37.22 15.54
CA GLY A 167 -47.51 37.57 14.93
C GLY A 167 -47.10 36.60 13.82
N SER A 168 -46.38 37.11 12.83
CA SER A 168 -45.66 36.32 11.83
C SER A 168 -44.59 35.50 12.54
N THR A 169 -44.97 34.44 13.24
CA THR A 169 -44.04 33.57 13.96
C THR A 169 -43.23 32.83 12.91
N ALA A 170 -41.93 33.09 12.86
CA ALA A 170 -41.06 32.36 11.94
C ALA A 170 -41.20 30.86 12.27
N PRO A 171 -41.35 29.97 11.28
CA PRO A 171 -41.43 28.52 11.52
C PRO A 171 -40.29 27.97 12.41
N ASP A 172 -39.18 28.69 12.44
CA ASP A 172 -37.99 28.45 13.26
C ASP A 172 -38.22 28.53 14.78
N ASP A 173 -39.26 29.22 15.26
CA ASP A 173 -39.53 29.39 16.70
C ASP A 173 -40.30 28.20 17.31
N LEU A 174 -40.84 27.31 16.46
CA LEU A 174 -41.55 26.12 16.90
C LEU A 174 -40.61 25.12 17.61
N ILE A 175 -41.12 24.40 18.61
CA ILE A 175 -40.35 23.34 19.27
C ILE A 175 -40.24 22.11 18.35
N ALA A 176 -39.01 21.65 18.11
CA ALA A 176 -38.73 20.56 17.17
C ALA A 176 -38.94 19.15 17.76
N GLY A 177 -39.11 19.04 19.08
CA GLY A 177 -39.26 17.75 19.78
C GLY A 177 -37.96 16.94 19.92
N VAL A 178 -36.81 17.54 19.59
CA VAL A 178 -35.47 16.97 19.84
C VAL A 178 -35.12 17.13 21.32
N THR A 179 -34.51 16.11 21.93
CA THR A 179 -34.07 16.14 23.34
C THR A 179 -32.54 16.28 23.46
N SER A 180 -32.03 16.64 24.64
CA SER A 180 -30.59 16.63 24.92
C SER A 180 -29.95 15.25 24.71
N ALA A 181 -30.72 14.17 24.97
CA ALA A 181 -30.26 12.81 24.73
C ALA A 181 -30.06 12.53 23.23
N ASP A 182 -30.94 13.04 22.37
CA ASP A 182 -30.81 12.91 20.92
C ASP A 182 -29.58 13.64 20.38
N LEU A 183 -29.30 14.84 20.89
CA LEU A 183 -28.10 15.61 20.52
C LEU A 183 -26.82 14.90 20.94
N LEU A 184 -26.76 14.40 22.17
CA LEU A 184 -25.59 13.65 22.65
C LEU A 184 -25.40 12.36 21.86
N ALA A 185 -26.47 11.60 21.61
CA ALA A 185 -26.41 10.38 20.81
C ALA A 185 -25.95 10.66 19.37
N ASN A 186 -26.42 11.74 18.76
CA ASN A 186 -25.96 12.18 17.45
C ASN A 186 -24.47 12.56 17.47
N GLN A 187 -24.03 13.33 18.47
CA GLN A 187 -22.63 13.75 18.59
C GLN A 187 -21.69 12.56 18.82
N ILE A 188 -22.10 11.57 19.62
CA ILE A 188 -21.32 10.35 19.86
C ILE A 188 -21.17 9.56 18.55
N ARG A 189 -22.27 9.34 17.80
CA ARG A 189 -22.22 8.64 16.50
C ARG A 189 -21.35 9.36 15.47
N ASN A 190 -21.49 10.67 15.34
CA ASN A 190 -20.66 11.44 14.41
C ASN A 190 -19.19 11.43 14.85
N GLY A 191 -18.92 11.55 16.15
CA GLY A 191 -17.58 11.48 16.72
C GLY A 191 -16.88 10.15 16.45
N GLU A 192 -17.58 9.03 16.58
CA GLU A 192 -17.09 7.70 16.21
C GLU A 192 -16.73 7.63 14.72
N GLY A 193 -17.64 8.07 13.84
CA GLY A 193 -17.42 8.08 12.39
C GLY A 193 -16.20 8.92 11.98
N TYR A 194 -16.04 10.12 12.55
CA TYR A 194 -14.87 10.96 12.30
C TYR A 194 -13.57 10.33 12.83
N ALA A 195 -13.62 9.69 14.01
CA ALA A 195 -12.46 9.03 14.58
C ALA A 195 -12.03 7.80 13.76
N ASP A 196 -12.98 7.00 13.27
CA ASP A 196 -12.70 5.86 12.37
C ASP A 196 -12.12 6.34 11.04
N CYS A 197 -12.72 7.36 10.41
CA CYS A 197 -12.19 7.95 9.18
C CYS A 197 -10.74 8.47 9.38
N ARG A 198 -10.48 9.18 10.48
CA ARG A 198 -9.13 9.66 10.82
C ARG A 198 -8.16 8.49 11.04
N ALA A 199 -8.59 7.41 11.68
CA ALA A 199 -7.76 6.23 11.88
C ALA A 199 -7.40 5.57 10.54
N GLN A 200 -8.39 5.38 9.65
CA GLN A 200 -8.18 4.85 8.31
C GLN A 200 -7.20 5.70 7.50
N LEU A 201 -7.39 7.03 7.46
CA LEU A 201 -6.50 7.96 6.76
C LEU A 201 -5.08 7.93 7.33
N THR A 202 -4.94 7.91 8.66
CA THR A 202 -3.63 7.81 9.31
C THR A 202 -2.91 6.52 8.92
N LYS A 203 -3.64 5.40 8.85
CA LYS A 203 -3.08 4.11 8.45
C LYS A 203 -2.70 4.12 6.96
N LEU A 204 -3.55 4.66 6.09
CA LEU A 204 -3.25 4.81 4.66
C LEU A 204 -2.01 5.69 4.43
N ILE A 205 -1.86 6.79 5.17
CA ILE A 205 -0.66 7.62 5.12
C ILE A 205 0.56 6.80 5.54
N LYS A 206 0.50 6.08 6.67
CA LYS A 206 1.61 5.22 7.13
C LYS A 206 1.99 4.16 6.10
N TRP A 207 1.01 3.50 5.48
CA TRP A 207 1.22 2.55 4.38
C TRP A 207 1.99 3.16 3.22
N ASN A 208 1.61 4.38 2.81
CA ASN A 208 2.21 5.08 1.67
C ASN A 208 3.45 5.91 2.01
N THR A 209 3.86 6.01 3.29
CA THR A 209 5.02 6.80 3.72
C THR A 209 6.22 5.93 4.12
N PRO A 210 6.57 4.81 3.45
CA PRO A 210 7.61 3.93 3.96
C PRO A 210 8.97 4.67 4.08
N ASN A 211 9.20 5.72 3.29
CA ASN A 211 10.18 6.79 3.42
C ASN A 211 9.79 7.88 2.40
N GLY A 212 9.45 9.11 2.79
CA GLY A 212 8.87 10.16 1.92
C GLY A 212 9.35 10.14 0.46
N ARG A 213 8.46 9.77 -0.46
CA ARG A 213 8.62 9.98 -1.91
C ARG A 213 7.53 10.97 -2.34
N ASN A 214 7.77 12.23 -2.01
CA ASN A 214 7.53 13.38 -2.89
C ASN A 214 8.90 13.82 -3.40
#